data_AF-A0A919F2A4-F1
#
_entry.id   AF-A0A919F2A4-F1
#
_cell.length_a   1.000
_cell.length_b   1.000
_cell.length_c   1.000
_cell.angle_alpha   90.00
_cell.angle_beta   90.00
_cell.angle_gamma   90.00
#
_symmetry.space_group_name_H-M   'P 1'
#
loop_
_entity.id
_entity.type
_entity.pdbx_description
1 polymer ?
#
loop_
_entity_poly.entity_id
_entity_poly.type
_entity_poly.pdbx_seq_one_letter_code
_entity_poly.pdbx_strand_id
1 'polypeptide(L)'
;MSDAQPTPQAMPADPSPSVRAEVEREYSGKLARAELKGYAAQAGITLPDGFTEYLDGSKLLGEDGKPSTEAMDKALAPFKSKEPAFPHLVGSGPNRSGGPMPEPRRVSLDVRKR
;
A
#
# COMPACT_ATOMS: atom_id res chain seq x y z
N MET A 1 65.27 -30.14 27.29
CA MET A 1 64.43 -28.94 27.46
C MET A 1 63.65 -28.81 26.17
N SER A 2 62.33 -28.99 26.23
CA SER A 2 61.48 -29.06 25.04
C SER A 2 61.12 -27.66 24.56
N ASP A 3 61.46 -27.36 23.31
CA ASP A 3 61.08 -26.12 22.63
C ASP A 3 59.56 -26.08 22.42
N ALA A 4 58.92 -25.06 22.99
CA ALA A 4 57.50 -24.80 22.80
C ALA A 4 57.29 -24.15 21.42
N GLN A 5 56.50 -24.80 20.56
CA GLN A 5 56.05 -24.22 19.29
C GLN A 5 55.20 -22.95 19.56
N PRO A 6 55.40 -21.86 18.81
CA PRO A 6 54.54 -20.69 18.88
C PRO A 6 53.17 -21.02 18.29
N THR A 7 52.12 -20.78 19.07
CA THR A 7 50.72 -20.86 18.62
C THR A 7 50.45 -19.76 17.58
N PRO A 8 49.84 -20.07 16.43
CA PRO A 8 49.48 -19.03 15.45
C PRO A 8 48.39 -18.15 16.06
N GLN A 9 48.70 -16.86 16.27
CA GLN A 9 47.70 -15.86 16.61
C GLN A 9 46.68 -15.78 15.46
N ALA A 10 45.42 -16.07 15.75
CA ALA A 10 44.32 -15.83 14.82
C ALA A 10 44.26 -14.32 14.52
N MET A 11 44.47 -13.94 13.26
CA MET A 11 44.23 -12.56 12.84
C MET A 11 42.75 -12.23 13.08
N PRO A 12 42.43 -11.07 13.67
CA PRO A 12 41.04 -10.65 13.77
C PRO A 12 40.46 -10.51 12.35
N ALA A 13 39.30 -11.13 12.12
CA ALA A 13 38.59 -10.99 10.86
C ALA A 13 38.35 -9.50 10.57
N ASP A 14 38.67 -9.06 9.36
CA ASP A 14 38.46 -7.67 8.93
C ASP A 14 36.97 -7.33 9.05
N PRO A 15 36.57 -6.35 9.90
CA PRO A 15 35.17 -5.98 10.10
C PRO A 15 34.60 -5.16 8.93
N SER A 16 35.40 -4.88 7.89
CA SER A 16 34.99 -4.12 6.72
C SER A 16 33.74 -4.64 5.97
N PRO A 17 33.48 -5.96 5.80
CA PRO A 17 32.32 -6.42 5.06
C PRO A 17 31.01 -6.32 5.87
N SER A 18 31.05 -6.48 7.20
CA SER A 18 29.86 -6.31 8.04
C SER A 18 29.42 -4.85 8.11
N VAL A 19 30.37 -3.92 8.22
CA VAL A 19 30.10 -2.48 8.21
C VAL A 19 29.52 -2.04 6.85
N ARG A 20 30.05 -2.56 5.74
CA ARG A 20 29.51 -2.25 4.40
C ARG A 20 28.09 -2.76 4.23
N ALA A 21 27.80 -3.98 4.66
CA ALA A 21 26.45 -4.55 4.57
C ALA A 21 25.43 -3.76 5.40
N GLU A 22 25.83 -3.25 6.57
CA GLU A 22 24.97 -2.44 7.43
C GLU A 22 24.64 -1.07 6.80
N VAL A 23 25.66 -0.41 6.23
CA VAL A 23 25.48 0.86 5.50
C VAL A 23 24.60 0.67 4.27
N GLU A 24 24.83 -0.39 3.49
CA GLU A 24 24.01 -0.72 2.31
C GLU A 24 22.55 -0.94 2.68
N ARG A 25 22.27 -1.59 3.82
CA ARG A 25 20.91 -1.82 4.31
C ARG A 25 20.20 -0.53 4.74
N GLU A 26 20.90 0.40 5.37
CA GLU A 26 20.32 1.69 5.72
C GLU A 26 20.05 2.55 4.48
N TYR A 27 20.98 2.56 3.53
CA TYR A 27 20.85 3.34 2.30
C TYR A 27 19.80 2.77 1.36
N SER A 28 19.68 1.44 1.25
CA SER A 28 18.66 0.80 0.42
C SER A 28 17.25 1.14 0.91
N GLY A 29 17.02 1.19 2.22
CA GLY A 29 15.74 1.61 2.78
C GLY A 29 15.39 3.07 2.47
N LYS A 30 16.37 3.98 2.51
CA LYS A 30 16.17 5.39 2.13
C LYS A 30 15.91 5.53 0.62
N LEU A 31 16.65 4.79 -0.20
CA LEU A 31 16.49 4.77 -1.66
C LEU A 31 15.10 4.25 -2.04
N ALA A 32 14.66 3.15 -1.45
CA ALA A 32 13.34 2.57 -1.72
C ALA A 32 12.19 3.52 -1.38
N ARG A 33 12.32 4.31 -0.31
CA ARG A 33 11.34 5.37 0.03
C ARG A 33 11.33 6.49 -1.00
N ALA A 34 12.49 6.90 -1.52
CA ALA A 34 12.59 7.92 -2.56
C ALA A 34 11.99 7.43 -3.88
N GLU A 35 12.28 6.18 -4.27
CA GLU A 35 11.71 5.57 -5.46
C GLU A 35 10.20 5.37 -5.35
N LEU A 36 9.68 4.98 -4.19
CA LEU A 36 8.25 4.89 -3.94
C LEU A 36 7.54 6.24 -4.21
N LYS A 37 8.12 7.36 -3.79
CA LYS A 37 7.57 8.70 -4.08
C LYS A 37 7.54 8.98 -5.57
N GLY A 38 8.62 8.64 -6.29
CA GLY A 38 8.69 8.79 -7.75
C GLY A 38 7.66 7.92 -8.46
N TYR A 39 7.52 6.66 -8.04
CA TYR A 39 6.58 5.70 -8.61
C TYR A 39 5.13 6.10 -8.34
N ALA A 40 4.83 6.61 -7.13
CA ALA A 40 3.52 7.18 -6.80
C ALA A 40 3.18 8.39 -7.67
N ALA A 41 4.14 9.32 -7.85
CA ALA A 41 3.95 10.49 -8.71
C ALA A 41 3.71 10.10 -10.18
N GLN A 42 4.43 9.11 -10.70
CA GLN A 42 4.19 8.55 -12.04
C GLN A 42 2.80 7.93 -12.17
N ALA A 43 2.31 7.27 -11.12
CA ALA A 43 0.98 6.70 -11.06
C ALA A 43 -0.13 7.75 -10.82
N GLY A 44 0.20 9.05 -10.69
CA GLY A 44 -0.76 10.11 -10.37
C GLY A 44 -1.30 10.04 -8.94
N ILE A 45 -0.65 9.29 -8.07
CA ILE A 45 -1.06 9.09 -6.68
C ILE A 45 -0.45 10.20 -5.81
N THR A 46 -1.32 10.92 -5.10
CA THR A 46 -0.87 11.89 -4.10
C THR A 46 -0.73 11.19 -2.75
N LEU A 47 0.51 11.00 -2.30
CA LEU A 47 0.80 10.42 -1.00
C LEU A 47 0.64 11.48 0.10
N PRO A 48 0.09 11.13 1.28
CA PRO A 48 0.06 12.03 2.42
C PRO A 48 1.47 12.42 2.88
N ASP A 49 1.62 13.65 3.36
CA ASP A 49 2.87 14.13 3.94
C ASP A 49 3.31 13.23 5.11
N GLY A 50 4.60 12.91 5.16
CA GLY A 50 5.17 12.03 6.19
C GLY A 50 4.82 10.54 6.06
N PHE A 51 3.92 10.12 5.15
CA PHE A 51 3.54 8.70 4.99
C PHE A 51 4.76 7.79 4.78
N THR A 52 5.73 8.24 3.99
CA THR A 52 6.95 7.48 3.69
C THR A 52 7.89 7.33 4.90
N GLU A 53 7.72 8.14 5.94
CA GLU A 53 8.55 8.08 7.16
C GLU A 53 8.08 6.96 8.09
N TYR A 54 6.78 6.69 8.11
CA TYR A 54 6.18 5.57 8.85
C TYR A 54 6.30 4.22 8.13
N LEU A 55 6.65 4.24 6.84
CA LEU A 55 6.87 3.03 6.05
C LEU A 55 8.19 2.35 6.44
N ASP A 56 8.10 1.07 6.79
CA ASP A 56 9.27 0.22 6.93
C ASP A 56 9.94 0.04 5.55
N GLY A 57 11.08 0.72 5.36
CA GLY A 57 11.82 0.70 4.09
C GLY A 57 12.30 -0.69 3.70
N SER A 58 12.46 -1.62 4.66
CA SER A 58 12.86 -3.00 4.38
C SER A 58 11.79 -3.79 3.63
N LYS A 59 10.52 -3.40 3.76
CA LYS A 59 9.38 -4.04 3.07
C LYS A 59 9.24 -3.60 1.62
N LEU A 60 9.96 -2.56 1.21
CA LEU A 60 9.99 -2.06 -0.16
C LEU A 60 11.11 -2.70 -0.99
N LEU A 61 11.97 -3.51 -0.35
CA LEU A 61 13.07 -4.19 -0.99
C LEU A 61 12.65 -5.60 -1.44
N GLY A 62 13.19 -6.03 -2.57
CA GLY A 62 13.13 -7.43 -3.02
C GLY A 62 14.19 -8.30 -2.33
N GLU A 63 14.24 -9.58 -2.72
CA GLU A 63 15.21 -10.55 -2.18
C GLU A 63 16.67 -10.13 -2.43
N ASP A 64 16.90 -9.36 -3.50
CA ASP A 64 18.21 -8.81 -3.87
C ASP A 64 18.63 -7.57 -3.06
N GLY A 65 17.82 -7.13 -2.08
CA GLY A 65 18.06 -5.92 -1.29
C GLY A 65 17.91 -4.61 -2.08
N LYS A 66 17.39 -4.68 -3.31
CA LYS A 66 17.07 -3.53 -4.16
C LYS A 66 15.59 -3.19 -4.08
N PRO A 67 15.19 -1.94 -4.37
CA PRO A 67 13.78 -1.56 -4.42
C PRO A 67 13.02 -2.44 -5.42
N SER A 68 11.90 -3.02 -4.98
CA SER A 68 11.09 -3.92 -5.80
C SER A 68 9.80 -3.23 -6.25
N THR A 69 9.56 -3.25 -7.57
CA THR A 69 8.34 -2.71 -8.18
C THR A 69 7.09 -3.40 -7.64
N GLU A 70 7.13 -4.73 -7.43
CA GLU A 70 6.01 -5.47 -6.85
C GLU A 70 5.68 -5.02 -5.42
N ALA A 71 6.72 -4.76 -4.62
CA ALA A 71 6.55 -4.29 -3.25
C ALA A 71 5.98 -2.86 -3.23
N MET A 72 6.46 -1.99 -4.12
CA MET A 72 5.91 -0.64 -4.30
C MET A 72 4.45 -0.68 -4.77
N ASP A 73 4.10 -1.55 -5.71
CA ASP A 73 2.73 -1.71 -6.18
C ASP A 73 1.79 -2.15 -5.07
N LYS A 74 2.22 -3.06 -4.20
CA LYS A 74 1.46 -3.46 -3.01
C LYS A 74 1.32 -2.31 -2.02
N ALA A 75 2.38 -1.53 -1.81
CA ALA A 75 2.36 -0.37 -0.92
C ALA A 75 1.42 0.74 -1.43
N LEU A 76 1.30 0.90 -2.74
CA LEU A 76 0.46 1.92 -3.37
C LEU A 76 -0.96 1.45 -3.70
N ALA A 77 -1.22 0.14 -3.67
CA ALA A 77 -2.55 -0.43 -3.94
C ALA A 77 -3.70 0.25 -3.16
N PRO A 78 -3.54 0.64 -1.87
CA PRO A 78 -4.61 1.34 -1.14
C PRO A 78 -4.96 2.71 -1.69
N PHE A 79 -4.03 3.37 -2.39
CA PHE A 79 -4.23 4.70 -2.96
C PHE A 79 -4.75 4.67 -4.39
N LYS A 80 -4.77 3.51 -5.03
CA LYS A 80 -5.37 3.34 -6.35
C LYS A 80 -6.89 3.52 -6.19
N SER A 81 -7.47 4.46 -6.93
CA SER A 81 -8.90 4.74 -6.89
C SER A 81 -9.69 3.50 -7.34
N LYS A 82 -10.22 2.75 -6.38
CA LYS A 82 -11.22 1.71 -6.67
C LYS A 82 -12.57 2.42 -6.71
N GLU A 83 -13.19 2.47 -7.88
CA GLU A 83 -14.58 2.93 -7.94
C GLU A 83 -15.40 2.11 -6.94
N PRO A 84 -16.13 2.75 -6.01
CA PRO A 84 -16.98 2.04 -5.09
C PRO A 84 -18.05 1.31 -5.92
N ALA A 85 -17.97 -0.02 -5.92
CA ALA A 85 -19.01 -0.86 -6.48
C ALA A 85 -20.22 -0.76 -5.56
N PHE A 86 -21.09 0.21 -5.83
CA PHE A 86 -22.39 0.28 -5.17
C PHE A 86 -23.19 -0.97 -5.58
N PRO A 87 -23.67 -1.79 -4.63
CA PRO A 87 -24.58 -2.85 -4.98
C PRO A 87 -25.81 -2.22 -5.62
N HIS A 88 -26.12 -2.61 -6.86
CA HIS A 88 -27.39 -2.23 -7.46
C HIS A 88 -28.50 -2.75 -6.55
N LEU A 89 -29.20 -1.83 -5.88
CA LEU A 89 -30.36 -2.13 -5.06
C LEU A 89 -31.51 -2.53 -6.00
N VAL A 90 -31.45 -3.75 -6.53
CA VAL A 90 -32.55 -4.35 -7.28
C VAL A 90 -33.63 -4.72 -6.25
N GLY A 91 -34.66 -3.88 -6.13
CA GLY A 91 -35.91 -4.25 -5.46
C GLY A 91 -36.20 -3.63 -4.08
N SER A 92 -35.52 -2.55 -3.66
CA SER A 92 -35.85 -1.83 -2.43
C SER A 92 -36.88 -0.70 -2.59
N GLY A 93 -37.55 -0.61 -3.74
CA GLY A 93 -38.66 0.31 -4.00
C GLY A 93 -40.00 -0.41 -4.19
N PRO A 94 -41.15 0.24 -3.94
CA PRO A 94 -42.48 -0.40 -3.99
C PRO A 94 -42.93 -0.89 -5.37
N ASN A 95 -42.15 -0.62 -6.42
CA ASN A 95 -42.51 -0.96 -7.80
C ASN A 95 -42.13 -2.40 -8.12
N ARG A 96 -42.80 -3.35 -7.46
CA ARG A 96 -42.87 -4.73 -7.92
C ARG A 96 -43.90 -4.80 -9.04
N SER A 97 -43.51 -5.44 -10.14
CA SER A 97 -44.30 -5.74 -11.35
C SER A 97 -44.44 -4.60 -12.35
N GLY A 98 -44.01 -4.86 -13.59
CA GLY A 98 -44.32 -4.05 -14.77
C GLY A 98 -45.79 -4.17 -15.17
N GLY A 99 -46.70 -3.91 -14.24
CA GLY A 99 -48.10 -3.62 -14.51
C GLY A 99 -48.29 -2.12 -14.68
N PRO A 100 -49.37 -1.68 -15.36
CA PRO A 100 -49.69 -0.26 -15.48
C PRO A 100 -49.76 0.36 -14.07
N MET A 101 -49.09 1.52 -13.92
CA MET A 101 -49.14 2.32 -12.70
C MET A 101 -50.59 2.44 -12.22
N PRO A 102 -50.91 2.17 -10.95
CA PRO A 102 -52.25 2.43 -10.44
C PRO A 102 -52.54 3.92 -10.63
N GLU A 103 -53.65 4.21 -11.32
CA GLU A 103 -54.16 5.58 -11.50
C GLU A 103 -54.08 6.33 -10.16
N PRO A 104 -53.43 7.51 -10.13
CA PRO A 104 -53.36 8.29 -8.91
C PRO A 104 -54.78 8.64 -8.49
N ARG A 105 -55.23 8.09 -7.36
CA ARG A 105 -56.50 8.47 -6.74
C ARG A 105 -56.44 9.97 -6.46
N ARG A 106 -57.16 10.77 -7.26
CA ARG A 106 -57.29 12.20 -7.06
C ARG A 106 -58.21 12.45 -5.86
N VAL A 107 -57.66 12.28 -4.66
CA VAL A 107 -58.34 12.70 -3.44
C VAL A 107 -58.24 14.22 -3.40
N SER A 108 -59.38 14.89 -3.54
CA SER A 108 -59.41 16.34 -3.36
C SER A 108 -59.19 16.65 -1.88
N LEU A 109 -58.31 17.62 -1.60
CA LEU A 109 -58.13 18.16 -0.24
C LEU A 109 -59.21 19.20 0.11
N ASP A 110 -60.10 19.51 -0.84
CA ASP A 110 -61.24 20.38 -0.60
C ASP A 110 -62.30 19.61 0.18
N VAL A 111 -62.63 20.11 1.38
CA VAL A 111 -63.68 19.55 2.24
C VAL A 111 -65.03 19.49 1.51
N ARG A 112 -65.25 20.33 0.48
CA ARG A 112 -66.49 20.35 -0.33
C ARG A 112 -66.53 19.27 -1.43
N LYS A 113 -65.42 18.59 -1.72
CA LYS A 113 -65.32 17.56 -2.77
C LYS A 113 -64.77 16.22 -2.25
N ARG A 114 -64.91 15.99 -0.94
CA ARG A 114 -64.66 14.70 -0.29
C ARG A 114 -65.84 13.75 -0.47
#